data_AF-A0A0R3SN97-F1
#
_entry.id   AF-A0A0R3SN97-F1
#
_cell.length_a   1.000
_cell.length_b   1.000
_cell.length_c   1.000
_cell.angle_alpha   90.00
_cell.angle_beta   90.00
_cell.angle_gamma   90.00
#
_symmetry.space_group_name_H-M   'P 1'
#
loop_
_entity.id
_entity.type
_entity.pdbx_description
1 polymer ?
#
loop_
_entity_poly.entity_id
_entity_poly.type
_entity_poly.pdbx_seq_one_letter_code
_entity_poly.pdbx_strand_id
1 'polypeptide(L)'
;MVAGSVLGREDIASDFIQLGLFIITVLVGLLTHLAIAILVLFIISGKNPFRILRFSVEPFLISFATTSPTVAMSEMYLGLDNYGTSKLTSRFVVPVCSALKGDGPAVFIASACVFVAQQMGVELDAAKIIFIM
;
A
#
# COMPACT_ATOMS: atom_id res chain seq x y z
N MET A 1 -17.30 -11.58 -18.21
CA MET A 1 -17.48 -10.29 -17.50
C MET A 1 -16.74 -9.15 -18.21
N VAL A 2 -15.43 -9.27 -18.47
CA VAL A 2 -14.63 -8.20 -19.14
C VAL A 2 -15.06 -7.90 -20.58
N ALA A 3 -15.30 -8.92 -21.42
CA ALA A 3 -15.72 -8.68 -22.81
C ALA A 3 -17.07 -7.94 -22.91
N GLY A 4 -18.00 -8.24 -21.98
CA GLY A 4 -19.31 -7.58 -21.94
C GLY A 4 -19.25 -6.12 -21.50
N SER A 5 -18.32 -5.75 -20.60
CA SER A 5 -18.15 -4.36 -20.16
C SER A 5 -17.47 -3.47 -21.19
N VAL A 6 -16.76 -4.05 -22.16
CA VAL A 6 -16.05 -3.30 -23.22
C VAL A 6 -16.92 -3.10 -24.47
N LEU A 7 -17.80 -4.06 -24.80
CA LEU A 7 -18.62 -4.04 -26.01
C LEU A 7 -19.60 -2.85 -26.11
N GLY A 8 -19.94 -2.20 -25.00
CA GLY A 8 -20.86 -1.06 -24.95
C GLY A 8 -20.21 0.31 -24.77
N ARG A 9 -18.87 0.41 -24.81
CA ARG A 9 -18.18 1.69 -24.61
C ARG A 9 -17.80 2.33 -25.94
N GLU A 10 -18.28 3.56 -26.14
CA GLU A 10 -18.09 4.32 -27.38
C GLU A 10 -16.66 4.88 -27.52
N ASP A 11 -15.98 5.15 -26.39
CA ASP A 11 -14.63 5.73 -26.35
C ASP A 11 -13.68 4.96 -25.44
N ILE A 12 -13.17 3.83 -25.96
CA ILE A 12 -12.21 2.96 -25.28
C ILE A 12 -10.91 3.71 -24.95
N ALA A 13 -10.50 4.67 -25.77
CA ALA A 13 -9.26 5.43 -25.52
C ALA A 13 -9.38 6.25 -24.23
N SER A 14 -10.53 6.89 -24.02
CA SER A 14 -10.81 7.63 -22.78
C SER A 14 -10.80 6.73 -21.54
N ASP A 15 -11.30 5.48 -21.65
CA ASP A 15 -11.31 4.52 -20.55
C ASP A 15 -9.90 4.12 -20.12
N PHE A 16 -9.01 3.84 -21.08
CA PHE A 16 -7.62 3.52 -20.79
C PHE A 16 -6.88 4.68 -20.13
N ILE A 17 -7.18 5.93 -20.53
CA ILE A 17 -6.62 7.13 -19.88
C ILE A 17 -7.09 7.20 -18.42
N GLN A 18 -8.38 6.98 -18.17
CA GLN A 18 -8.94 7.02 -16.81
C GLN A 18 -8.37 5.90 -15.93
N LEU A 19 -8.17 4.69 -16.47
CA LEU A 19 -7.47 3.61 -15.78
C LEU A 19 -6.01 3.95 -15.49
N GLY A 20 -5.31 4.60 -16.42
CA GLY A 20 -3.97 5.11 -16.22
C GLY A 20 -3.89 6.13 -15.08
N LEU A 21 -4.83 7.08 -15.04
CA LEU A 21 -4.96 8.06 -13.95
C LEU A 21 -5.27 7.40 -12.61
N PHE A 22 -6.10 6.35 -12.61
CA PHE A 22 -6.37 5.56 -11.41
C PHE A 22 -5.10 4.90 -10.86
N ILE A 23 -4.30 4.26 -11.73
CA ILE A 23 -3.01 3.64 -11.34
C ILE A 23 -2.08 4.70 -10.74
N ILE A 24 -1.94 5.85 -11.39
CA ILE A 24 -1.12 6.96 -10.89
C ILE A 24 -1.62 7.43 -9.51
N THR A 25 -2.94 7.56 -9.33
CA THR A 25 -3.55 7.97 -8.06
C THR A 25 -3.19 6.99 -6.93
N VAL A 26 -3.30 5.69 -7.17
CA VAL A 26 -2.93 4.66 -6.19
C VAL A 26 -1.44 4.72 -5.87
N LEU A 27 -0.58 4.87 -6.88
CA LEU A 27 0.87 4.99 -6.68
C LEU A 27 1.24 6.23 -5.85
N VAL A 28 0.64 7.38 -6.14
CA VAL A 28 0.83 8.61 -5.36
C VAL A 28 0.33 8.43 -3.93
N GLY A 29 -0.82 7.77 -3.73
CA GLY A 29 -1.34 7.44 -2.41
C GLY A 29 -0.37 6.58 -1.59
N LEU A 30 0.18 5.52 -2.18
CA LEU A 30 1.16 4.65 -1.54
C LEU A 30 2.48 5.38 -1.21
N LEU A 31 2.97 6.22 -2.12
CA LEU A 31 4.18 7.03 -1.90
C LEU A 31 3.97 8.05 -0.78
N THR A 32 2.80 8.69 -0.74
CA THR A 32 2.44 9.65 0.31
C THR A 32 2.33 8.93 1.67
N HIS A 33 1.69 7.77 1.71
CA HIS A 33 1.60 6.94 2.91
C HIS A 33 2.98 6.53 3.43
N LEU A 34 3.88 6.10 2.54
CA LEU A 34 5.26 5.77 2.90
C LEU A 34 6.01 6.98 3.48
N ALA A 35 5.88 8.16 2.85
CA ALA A 35 6.52 9.38 3.34
C ALA A 35 6.03 9.77 4.73
N ILE A 36 4.71 9.69 4.97
CA ILE A 36 4.11 9.95 6.28
C ILE A 36 4.61 8.92 7.31
N ALA A 37 4.67 7.64 6.96
CA ALA A 37 5.16 6.59 7.85
C ALA A 37 6.61 6.83 8.29
N ILE A 38 7.48 7.26 7.36
CA ILE A 38 8.88 7.63 7.66
C ILE A 38 8.94 8.85 8.58
N LEU A 39 8.09 9.87 8.34
CA LEU A 39 8.02 11.06 9.18
C LEU A 39 7.56 10.72 10.60
N VAL A 40 6.50 9.92 10.74
CA VAL A 40 6.00 9.46 12.04
C VAL A 40 7.06 8.65 12.77
N LEU A 41 7.78 7.77 12.08
CA LEU A 41 8.89 7.01 12.66
C LEU A 41 10.00 7.94 13.19
N PHE A 42 10.36 8.97 12.44
CA PHE A 42 11.35 9.96 12.88
C PHE A 42 10.90 10.72 14.13
N ILE A 43 9.65 11.21 14.15
CA ILE A 43 9.09 11.98 15.26
C ILE A 43 9.01 11.13 16.53
N ILE A 44 8.53 9.89 16.44
CA ILE A 44 8.34 9.01 17.60
C ILE A 44 9.67 8.44 18.10
N SER A 45 10.54 7.99 17.20
CA SER A 45 11.79 7.33 17.60
C SER A 45 12.87 8.32 18.02
N GLY A 46 12.82 9.56 17.50
CA GLY A 46 13.91 10.54 17.63
C GLY A 46 15.22 10.09 16.97
N LYS A 47 15.20 9.00 16.20
CA LYS A 47 16.36 8.38 15.53
C LYS A 47 16.22 8.57 14.03
N ASN A 48 17.36 8.59 13.35
CA ASN A 48 17.40 8.67 11.89
C ASN A 48 16.69 7.46 11.23
N PRO A 49 15.53 7.65 10.56
CA PRO A 49 14.76 6.56 9.95
C PRO A 49 15.47 5.93 8.75
N PHE A 50 16.39 6.65 8.09
CA PHE A 50 17.14 6.12 6.95
C PHE A 50 18.06 4.95 7.36
N ARG A 51 18.43 4.86 8.64
CA ARG A 51 19.22 3.73 9.14
C ARG A 51 18.46 2.42 9.03
N ILE A 52 17.19 2.38 9.46
CA ILE A 52 16.39 1.16 9.38
C ILE A 52 15.97 0.86 7.93
N LEU A 53 15.67 1.89 7.13
CA LEU A 53 15.32 1.71 5.72
C LEU A 53 16.41 0.97 4.94
N ARG A 54 17.69 1.22 5.24
CA ARG A 54 18.82 0.51 4.63
C ARG A 54 18.76 -1.00 4.86
N PHE A 55 18.35 -1.45 6.05
CA PHE A 55 18.19 -2.87 6.37
C PHE A 55 16.87 -3.46 5.87
N SER A 56 15.96 -2.62 5.33
CA SER A 56 14.66 -3.03 4.81
C SER A 56 14.61 -3.11 3.27
N VAL A 57 15.67 -2.72 2.55
CA VAL A 57 15.68 -2.72 1.08
C VAL A 57 15.50 -4.13 0.50
N GLU A 58 16.27 -5.10 0.99
CA GLU A 58 16.21 -6.49 0.54
C GLU A 58 14.83 -7.14 0.78
N PRO A 59 14.26 -7.14 2.01
CA PRO A 59 12.92 -7.68 2.22
C PRO A 59 11.85 -6.91 1.43
N PHE A 60 12.02 -5.61 1.20
CA PHE A 60 11.11 -4.83 0.36
C PHE A 60 11.12 -5.33 -1.09
N LEU A 61 12.29 -5.53 -1.69
CA LEU A 61 12.41 -6.03 -3.06
C LEU A 61 11.82 -7.43 -3.22
N ILE A 62 12.04 -8.32 -2.26
CA ILE A 62 11.46 -9.67 -2.28
C ILE A 62 9.94 -9.60 -2.14
N SER A 63 9.43 -8.80 -1.20
CA SER A 63 7.99 -8.63 -1.01
C SER A 63 7.33 -8.01 -2.25
N PHE A 64 8.02 -7.10 -2.95
CA PHE A 64 7.54 -6.50 -4.19
C PHE A 64 7.51 -7.53 -5.33
N ALA A 65 8.60 -8.27 -5.54
CA ALA A 65 8.71 -9.27 -6.60
C ALA A 65 7.73 -10.44 -6.42
N THR A 66 7.47 -10.84 -5.18
CA THR A 66 6.59 -11.97 -4.85
C THR A 66 5.16 -11.56 -4.56
N THR A 67 4.88 -10.24 -4.48
CA THR A 67 3.60 -9.67 -4.07
C THR A 67 3.10 -10.16 -2.70
N SER A 68 3.99 -10.68 -1.85
CA SER A 68 3.65 -11.29 -0.57
C SER A 68 4.64 -10.91 0.54
N PRO A 69 4.19 -10.21 1.61
CA PRO A 69 5.06 -9.84 2.73
C PRO A 69 5.53 -11.05 3.54
N THR A 70 4.72 -12.12 3.55
CA THR A 70 5.02 -13.39 4.25
C THR A 70 6.27 -14.06 3.68
N VAL A 71 6.51 -13.97 2.37
CA VAL A 71 7.69 -14.58 1.72
C VAL A 71 8.97 -13.85 2.10
N ALA A 72 8.90 -12.55 2.37
CA ALA A 72 10.03 -11.72 2.76
C ALA A 72 10.35 -11.76 4.27
N MET A 73 9.59 -12.51 5.08
CA MET A 73 9.73 -12.50 6.55
C MET A 73 11.12 -12.96 7.03
N SER A 74 11.76 -13.92 6.36
CA SER A 74 13.11 -14.38 6.73
C SER A 74 14.11 -13.23 6.65
N GLU A 75 14.09 -12.48 5.56
CA GLU A 75 14.97 -11.32 5.35
C GLU A 75 14.61 -10.15 6.26
N MET A 76 13.33 -9.97 6.60
CA MET A 76 12.94 -8.99 7.62
C MET A 76 13.57 -9.30 8.98
N TYR A 77 13.61 -10.57 9.39
CA TYR A 77 14.26 -10.97 10.66
C TYR A 77 15.76 -10.71 10.64
N LEU A 78 16.44 -11.03 9.54
CA LEU A 78 17.87 -10.79 9.38
C LEU A 78 18.20 -9.29 9.38
N GLY A 79 17.42 -8.48 8.64
CA GLY A 79 17.56 -7.03 8.64
C GLY A 79 17.37 -6.41 10.03
N LEU A 80 16.38 -6.87 10.79
CA LEU A 80 16.12 -6.39 12.15
C LEU A 80 17.19 -6.83 13.17
N ASP A 81 17.76 -8.03 13.00
CA ASP A 81 18.90 -8.50 13.80
C ASP A 81 20.13 -7.64 13.55
N ASN A 82 20.45 -7.36 12.29
CA ASN A 82 21.56 -6.50 11.90
C ASN A 82 21.37 -5.05 12.36
N TYR A 83 20.13 -4.58 12.45
CA TYR A 83 19.80 -3.28 13.01
C TYR A 83 19.99 -3.21 14.55
N GLY A 84 19.99 -4.36 15.24
CA GLY A 84 20.13 -4.47 16.69
C GLY A 84 18.79 -4.51 17.45
N THR A 85 17.71 -4.95 16.82
CA THR A 85 16.39 -5.11 17.47
C THR A 85 16.38 -6.36 18.34
N SER A 86 15.64 -6.34 19.46
CA SER A 86 15.39 -7.56 20.24
C SER A 86 14.73 -8.65 19.38
N LYS A 87 15.30 -9.86 19.44
CA LYS A 87 14.75 -11.04 18.74
C LYS A 87 13.35 -11.37 19.22
N LEU A 88 13.07 -11.22 20.51
CA LEU A 88 11.73 -11.47 21.04
C LEU A 88 10.69 -10.53 20.40
N THR A 89 11.01 -9.24 20.33
CA THR A 89 10.10 -8.24 19.75
C THR A 89 9.88 -8.48 18.26
N SER A 90 10.95 -8.67 17.49
CA SER A 90 10.82 -8.86 16.04
C SER A 90 10.10 -10.16 15.66
N ARG A 91 10.33 -11.26 16.38
CA ARG A 91 9.71 -12.57 16.10
C ARG A 91 8.24 -12.62 16.50
N PHE A 92 7.81 -11.71 17.37
CA PHE A 92 6.41 -11.53 17.70
C PHE A 92 5.73 -10.53 16.75
N VAL A 93 6.33 -9.36 16.54
CA VAL A 93 5.68 -8.24 15.82
C VAL A 93 5.63 -8.47 14.31
N VAL A 94 6.70 -8.94 13.67
CA VAL A 94 6.75 -9.13 12.21
C VAL A 94 5.65 -10.06 11.69
N PRO A 95 5.41 -11.27 12.24
CA PRO A 95 4.37 -12.15 11.71
C PRO A 95 2.96 -11.58 11.94
N VAL A 96 2.73 -10.95 13.10
CA VAL A 96 1.46 -10.27 13.40
C VAL A 96 1.20 -9.14 12.41
N CYS A 97 2.21 -8.31 12.15
CA CYS A 97 2.10 -7.24 11.17
C CYS A 97 1.95 -7.78 9.74
N SER A 98 2.68 -8.82 9.35
CA SER A 98 2.59 -9.39 8.00
C SER A 98 1.20 -9.99 7.69
N ALA A 99 0.47 -10.43 8.72
CA ALA A 99 -0.88 -10.97 8.55
C ALA A 99 -1.98 -9.91 8.67
N LEU A 100 -1.83 -8.95 9.57
CA LEU A 100 -2.91 -8.01 9.93
C LEU A 100 -2.76 -6.62 9.32
N LYS A 101 -1.55 -6.21 8.94
CA LYS A 101 -1.31 -4.84 8.49
C LYS A 101 -1.64 -4.71 7.00
N GLY A 102 -2.82 -4.16 6.73
CA GLY A 102 -3.40 -4.02 5.39
C GLY A 102 -3.35 -2.61 4.78
N ASP A 103 -2.36 -1.77 5.12
CA ASP A 103 -2.33 -0.37 4.66
C ASP A 103 -2.33 -0.23 3.12
N GLY A 104 -1.52 -1.03 2.42
CA GLY A 104 -1.45 -1.00 0.95
C GLY A 104 -2.79 -1.36 0.29
N PRO A 105 -3.39 -2.51 0.64
CA PRO A 105 -4.74 -2.86 0.22
C PRO A 105 -5.79 -1.80 0.57
N ALA A 106 -5.70 -1.17 1.75
CA ALA A 106 -6.65 -0.13 2.15
C ALA A 106 -6.60 1.10 1.22
N VAL A 107 -5.40 1.59 0.88
CA VAL A 107 -5.23 2.69 -0.08
C VAL A 107 -5.81 2.32 -1.45
N PHE A 108 -5.57 1.09 -1.91
CA PHE A 108 -6.12 0.60 -3.18
C PHE A 108 -7.65 0.49 -3.15
N ILE A 109 -8.23 -0.14 -2.13
CA ILE A 109 -9.67 -0.36 -2.01
C ILE A 109 -10.41 0.98 -1.91
N ALA A 110 -9.95 1.90 -1.05
CA ALA A 110 -10.56 3.21 -0.91
C ALA A 110 -10.52 3.99 -2.24
N SER A 111 -9.37 4.00 -2.92
CA SER A 111 -9.22 4.66 -4.22
C SER A 111 -10.11 4.01 -5.29
N ALA A 112 -10.24 2.68 -5.28
CA ALA A 112 -11.07 1.94 -6.23
C ALA A 112 -12.57 2.23 -6.02
N CYS A 113 -13.03 2.30 -4.77
CA CYS A 113 -14.39 2.68 -4.44
C CYS A 113 -14.73 4.09 -4.96
N VAL A 114 -13.83 5.06 -4.76
CA VAL A 114 -13.99 6.43 -5.27
C VAL A 114 -13.98 6.46 -6.80
N PHE A 115 -13.06 5.74 -7.43
CA PHE A 115 -12.96 5.64 -8.89
C PHE A 115 -14.24 5.06 -9.51
N VAL A 116 -14.76 3.96 -8.95
CA VAL A 116 -16.01 3.35 -9.44
C VAL A 116 -17.20 4.28 -9.23
N ALA A 117 -17.28 4.99 -8.11
CA ALA A 117 -18.34 5.97 -7.86
C ALA A 117 -18.32 7.09 -8.92
N GLN A 118 -17.13 7.59 -9.29
CA GLN A 118 -16.96 8.58 -10.35
C GLN A 118 -17.41 8.05 -11.72
N GLN A 119 -17.07 6.80 -12.05
CA GLN A 119 -17.50 6.15 -13.31
C GLN A 119 -19.02 5.98 -13.40
N MET A 120 -19.68 5.74 -12.27
CA MET A 120 -21.12 5.54 -12.21
C MET A 120 -21.91 6.85 -12.03
N GLY A 121 -21.23 8.00 -11.94
CA GLY A 121 -21.87 9.29 -11.68
C GLY A 121 -22.51 9.39 -10.29
N VAL A 122 -22.04 8.60 -9.31
CA VAL A 122 -22.55 8.60 -7.94
C VAL A 122 -21.87 9.71 -7.15
N GLU A 123 -22.66 10.66 -6.63
CA GLU A 123 -22.15 11.69 -5.72
C GLU A 123 -21.78 11.10 -4.36
N LEU A 124 -20.50 11.24 -4.01
CA LEU A 124 -19.96 10.90 -2.70
C LEU A 124 -20.09 12.09 -1.77
N ASP A 125 -20.97 11.98 -0.78
CA ASP A 125 -21.01 12.91 0.35
C ASP A 125 -20.01 12.48 1.44
N ALA A 126 -19.82 13.33 2.45
CA ALA A 126 -18.89 13.06 3.56
C ALA A 126 -19.24 11.76 4.32
N ALA A 127 -20.51 11.40 4.44
CA ALA A 127 -20.93 10.18 5.13
C ALA A 127 -20.52 8.95 4.32
N LYS A 128 -20.75 8.94 3.00
CA LYS A 128 -20.33 7.85 2.10
C LYS A 128 -18.82 7.67 2.10
N ILE A 129 -18.06 8.77 2.16
CA ILE A 129 -16.59 8.70 2.27
C ILE A 129 -16.19 8.03 3.58
N ILE A 130 -16.80 8.41 4.71
CA ILE A 130 -16.52 7.77 6.00
C ILE A 130 -16.86 6.28 5.99
N PHE A 131 -17.94 5.86 5.31
CA PHE A 131 -18.29 4.43 5.18
C PHE A 131 -17.31 3.62 4.32
N ILE A 132 -16.62 4.27 3.37
CA ILE A 132 -15.60 3.63 2.54
C ILE A 132 -14.27 3.47 3.30
N MET A 133 -14.01 4.36 4.27
CA MET A 133 -12.77 4.41 5.05
C MET A 133 -12.76 3.46 6.25
#